data_AF-A0A9E4JNA2-F1
#
_entry.id   AF-A0A9E4JNA2-F1
#
_cell.length_a   1.000
_cell.length_b   1.000
_cell.length_c   1.000
_cell.angle_alpha   90.00
_cell.angle_beta   90.00
_cell.angle_gamma   90.00
#
_symmetry.space_group_name_H-M   'P 1'
#
loop_
_entity.id
_entity.type
_entity.pdbx_description
1 polymer ?
#
loop_
_entity_poly.entity_id
_entity_poly.type
_entity_poly.pdbx_seq_one_letter_code
_entity_poly.pdbx_strand_id
1 'polypeptide(L)'
;MTESFKYEVLDVSLVSGSECEPLLGFAIDSPSKGTEATSTIMDVGGWVLGKTSPVVAVELMRSGSVLRTIPLNYPRPDVAKRYSRPRAINCGFQMAIDISGLSTEEELLFQAVLPDENRVPMGRLKLWHNGKIPRTEAHMGLTTSLREGQLSSKLEQIKIDLERSRTFLQRVQSELG
;
A
#
# COMPACT_ATOMS: atom_id res chain seq x y z
N MET A 1 -28.80 -2.33 -20.45
CA MET A 1 -27.34 -2.43 -20.66
C MET A 1 -26.68 -1.96 -19.38
N THR A 2 -26.00 -2.85 -18.65
CA THR A 2 -25.31 -2.49 -17.41
C THR A 2 -24.00 -1.82 -17.81
N GLU A 3 -23.81 -0.55 -17.47
CA GLU A 3 -22.51 0.10 -17.66
C GLU A 3 -21.47 -0.62 -16.79
N SER A 4 -20.40 -1.09 -17.40
CA SER A 4 -19.26 -1.65 -16.67
C SER A 4 -18.57 -0.57 -15.87
N PHE A 5 -18.01 -0.94 -14.71
CA PHE A 5 -17.18 -0.04 -13.93
C PHE A 5 -16.05 0.51 -14.80
N LYS A 6 -15.80 1.82 -14.71
CA LYS A 6 -14.68 2.51 -15.36
C LYS A 6 -14.16 3.58 -14.41
N TYR A 7 -12.84 3.67 -14.28
CA TYR A 7 -12.18 4.82 -13.68
C TYR A 7 -11.31 5.55 -14.69
N GLU A 8 -11.05 6.82 -14.41
CA GLU A 8 -10.15 7.72 -15.12
C GLU A 8 -9.29 8.48 -14.10
N VAL A 9 -8.00 8.61 -14.39
CA VAL A 9 -7.09 9.45 -13.62
C VAL A 9 -7.10 10.85 -14.21
N LEU A 10 -7.78 11.77 -13.52
CA LEU A 10 -7.98 13.15 -13.95
C LEU A 10 -6.69 13.97 -13.87
N ASP A 11 -5.91 13.75 -12.81
CA ASP A 11 -4.67 14.50 -12.58
C ASP A 11 -3.71 13.77 -11.66
N VAL A 12 -2.42 13.99 -11.88
CA VAL A 12 -1.34 13.59 -10.98
C VAL A 12 -0.38 14.76 -10.84
N SER A 13 -0.38 15.39 -9.68
CA SER A 13 0.43 16.58 -9.40
C SER A 13 1.46 16.30 -8.32
N LEU A 14 2.71 16.63 -8.58
CA LEU A 14 3.79 16.51 -7.60
C LEU A 14 3.86 17.76 -6.72
N VAL A 15 4.16 17.56 -5.45
CA VAL A 15 4.50 18.64 -4.53
C VAL A 15 5.87 19.19 -4.89
N SER A 16 6.06 20.49 -4.69
CA SER A 16 7.33 21.16 -4.93
C SER A 16 7.62 22.20 -3.85
N GLY A 17 8.87 22.66 -3.78
CA GLY A 17 9.29 23.67 -2.81
C GLY A 17 9.59 23.10 -1.41
N SER A 18 9.29 23.88 -0.38
CA SER A 18 9.67 23.57 1.01
C SER A 18 8.95 22.37 1.61
N GLU A 19 7.76 22.03 1.11
CA GLU A 19 6.96 20.91 1.63
C GLU A 19 7.63 19.54 1.42
N CYS A 20 8.48 19.41 0.41
CA CYS A 20 9.21 18.17 0.12
C CYS A 20 10.72 18.28 0.39
N GLU A 21 11.17 19.30 1.13
CA GLU A 21 12.59 19.55 1.43
C GLU A 21 13.33 18.34 2.03
N PRO A 22 12.71 17.53 2.92
CA PRO A 22 13.39 16.34 3.46
C PRO A 22 13.62 15.22 2.44
N LEU A 23 13.03 15.31 1.23
CA LEU A 23 13.21 14.34 0.15
C LEU A 23 14.31 14.81 -0.80
N LEU A 24 15.20 13.90 -1.17
CA LEU A 24 16.23 14.14 -2.18
C LEU A 24 15.65 14.14 -3.59
N GLY A 25 14.64 13.31 -3.82
CA GLY A 25 13.97 13.15 -5.10
C GLY A 25 12.93 12.05 -5.03
N PHE A 26 11.93 12.15 -5.89
CA PHE A 26 10.87 11.16 -6.00
C PHE A 26 10.18 11.28 -7.36
N ALA A 27 9.42 10.24 -7.71
CA ALA A 27 8.45 10.29 -8.79
C ALA A 27 7.26 9.37 -8.47
N ILE A 28 6.11 9.72 -9.03
CA ILE A 28 4.94 8.85 -9.15
C ILE A 28 4.93 8.41 -10.61
N ASP A 29 5.31 7.15 -10.86
CA ASP A 29 5.40 6.57 -12.21
C ASP A 29 4.04 6.03 -12.67
N SER A 30 3.22 5.55 -11.73
CA SER A 30 1.85 5.09 -11.96
C SER A 30 0.93 5.48 -10.79
N PRO A 31 -0.32 5.87 -11.08
CA PRO A 31 -0.88 6.05 -12.43
C PRO A 31 -0.40 7.36 -13.08
N SER A 32 -0.64 7.51 -14.38
CA SER A 32 -0.43 8.76 -15.11
C SER A 32 -1.77 9.44 -15.44
N LYS A 33 -1.78 10.77 -15.61
CA LYS A 33 -2.96 11.49 -16.09
C LYS A 33 -3.50 10.88 -17.39
N GLY A 34 -4.81 10.71 -17.47
CA GLY A 34 -5.51 10.08 -18.59
C GLY A 34 -5.48 8.55 -18.57
N THR A 35 -4.94 7.93 -17.51
CA THR A 35 -5.06 6.48 -17.32
C THR A 35 -6.53 6.13 -17.13
N GLU A 36 -7.03 5.22 -17.96
CA GLU A 36 -8.40 4.70 -17.86
C GLU A 36 -8.37 3.17 -17.77
N ALA A 37 -9.22 2.59 -16.94
CA ALA A 37 -9.44 1.15 -16.96
C ALA A 37 -10.84 0.76 -16.47
N THR A 38 -11.27 -0.43 -16.85
CA THR A 38 -12.56 -1.03 -16.49
C THR A 38 -12.48 -1.96 -15.28
N SER A 39 -11.35 -1.92 -14.57
CA SER A 39 -11.07 -2.69 -13.36
C SER A 39 -11.22 -1.80 -12.12
N THR A 40 -11.61 -2.37 -10.98
CA THR A 40 -11.55 -1.68 -9.68
C THR A 40 -10.15 -1.70 -9.07
N ILE A 41 -9.19 -2.34 -9.74
CA ILE A 41 -7.79 -2.41 -9.32
C ILE A 41 -6.98 -1.38 -10.11
N MET A 42 -6.27 -0.52 -9.39
CA MET A 42 -5.37 0.48 -9.94
C MET A 42 -3.94 0.25 -9.44
N ASP A 43 -2.98 0.27 -10.36
CA ASP A 43 -1.57 0.16 -10.00
C ASP A 43 -1.00 1.52 -9.58
N VAL A 44 -0.45 1.56 -8.37
CA VAL A 44 0.32 2.69 -7.87
C VAL A 44 1.79 2.31 -7.78
N GLY A 45 2.67 3.19 -8.26
CA GLY A 45 4.09 2.89 -8.27
C GLY A 45 4.95 4.11 -8.52
N GLY A 46 6.20 4.02 -8.11
CA GLY A 46 7.14 5.12 -8.21
C GLY A 46 8.40 4.86 -7.41
N TRP A 47 9.09 5.93 -7.06
CA TRP A 47 10.27 5.87 -6.21
C TRP A 47 10.39 7.12 -5.34
N VAL A 48 11.09 6.98 -4.21
CA VAL A 48 11.36 8.10 -3.31
C VAL A 48 12.66 7.90 -2.54
N LEU A 49 13.44 8.97 -2.43
CA LEU A 49 14.67 9.03 -1.66
C LEU A 49 14.58 10.16 -0.64
N GLY A 50 14.96 9.87 0.60
CA GLY A 50 15.14 10.88 1.62
C GLY A 50 16.53 11.52 1.53
N LYS A 51 16.61 12.79 1.93
CA LYS A 51 17.82 13.61 1.83
C LYS A 51 18.86 13.26 2.90
N THR A 52 18.39 13.16 4.14
CA THR A 52 19.21 12.87 5.33
C THR A 52 18.91 11.48 5.87
N SER A 53 17.62 11.16 6.01
CA SER A 53 17.14 9.86 6.53
C SER A 53 16.52 9.03 5.40
N PRO A 54 16.68 7.70 5.39
CA PRO A 54 16.04 6.86 4.40
C PRO A 54 14.52 6.85 4.61
N VAL A 55 13.74 6.95 3.53
CA VAL A 55 12.30 6.70 3.59
C VAL A 55 12.06 5.23 3.92
N VAL A 56 11.05 4.95 4.75
CA VAL A 56 10.72 3.58 5.21
C VAL A 56 9.46 3.04 4.54
N ALA A 57 8.54 3.91 4.13
CA ALA A 57 7.32 3.55 3.42
C ALA A 57 6.75 4.74 2.64
N VAL A 58 5.82 4.46 1.73
CA VAL A 58 4.94 5.45 1.13
C VAL A 58 3.52 5.17 1.60
N GLU A 59 2.82 6.19 2.09
CA GLU A 59 1.42 6.10 2.43
C GLU A 59 0.58 6.79 1.37
N LEU A 60 -0.54 6.14 1.04
CA LEU A 60 -1.60 6.72 0.24
C LEU A 60 -2.73 7.11 1.18
N MET A 61 -3.03 8.40 1.25
CA MET A 61 -3.99 8.98 2.17
C MET A 61 -5.30 9.26 1.46
N ARG A 62 -6.41 9.02 2.16
CA ARG A 62 -7.77 9.37 1.76
C ARG A 62 -8.43 10.16 2.88
N SER A 63 -8.85 11.40 2.61
CA SER A 63 -9.58 12.23 3.58
C SER A 63 -8.95 12.25 4.99
N GLY A 64 -7.61 12.35 5.05
CA GLY A 64 -6.84 12.40 6.31
C GLY A 64 -6.56 11.03 6.98
N SER A 65 -7.05 9.93 6.42
CA SER A 65 -6.78 8.57 6.91
C SER A 65 -5.85 7.80 5.97
N VAL A 66 -5.02 6.92 6.51
CA VAL A 66 -4.16 6.02 5.70
C VAL A 66 -5.05 5.02 4.97
N LEU A 67 -5.14 5.11 3.65
CA LEU A 67 -5.80 4.11 2.81
C LEU A 67 -4.92 2.87 2.70
N ARG A 68 -3.62 3.07 2.44
CA ARG A 68 -2.62 2.01 2.29
C ARG A 68 -1.23 2.49 2.67
N THR A 69 -0.41 1.58 3.20
CA THR A 69 1.03 1.75 3.42
C THR A 69 1.78 0.81 2.48
N ILE A 70 2.69 1.34 1.68
CA ILE A 70 3.42 0.66 0.61
C ILE A 70 4.89 0.55 1.00
N PRO A 71 5.46 -0.66 1.05
CA PRO A 71 6.88 -0.83 1.35
C PRO A 71 7.77 -0.40 0.17
N LEU A 72 9.00 0.02 0.49
CA LEU A 72 10.04 0.34 -0.49
C LEU A 72 10.88 -0.90 -0.83
N ASN A 73 10.24 -1.91 -1.42
CA ASN A 73 10.88 -3.18 -1.77
C ASN A 73 10.98 -3.42 -3.28
N TYR A 74 10.68 -2.40 -4.11
CA TYR A 74 10.79 -2.50 -5.56
C TYR A 74 12.15 -1.99 -6.04
N PRO A 75 12.98 -2.83 -6.69
CA PRO A 75 14.32 -2.43 -7.11
C PRO A 75 14.34 -1.34 -8.20
N ARG A 76 15.21 -0.34 -8.04
CA ARG A 76 15.41 0.79 -8.96
C ARG A 76 16.89 1.00 -9.33
N PRO A 77 17.45 0.14 -10.20
CA PRO A 77 18.84 0.28 -10.66
C PRO A 77 19.10 1.60 -11.41
N ASP A 78 18.08 2.11 -12.10
CA ASP A 78 18.10 3.40 -12.78
C ASP A 78 18.29 4.57 -11.79
N VAL A 79 17.58 4.53 -10.67
CA VAL A 79 17.71 5.53 -9.59
C VAL A 79 19.05 5.38 -8.88
N ALA A 80 19.48 4.15 -8.57
CA ALA A 80 20.78 3.90 -7.95
C ALA A 80 21.98 4.36 -8.81
N LYS A 81 21.87 4.28 -10.14
CA LYS A 81 22.88 4.82 -11.07
C LYS A 81 22.94 6.35 -11.04
N ARG A 82 21.79 7.01 -10.88
CA ARG A 82 21.70 8.48 -10.84
C ARG A 82 22.08 9.04 -9.48
N TYR A 83 21.71 8.35 -8.40
CA TYR A 83 21.91 8.78 -7.03
C TYR A 83 22.83 7.80 -6.31
N SER A 84 24.06 8.21 -6.05
CA SER A 84 25.03 7.42 -5.28
C SER A 84 24.69 7.47 -3.77
N ARG A 85 23.56 6.86 -3.39
CA ARG A 85 23.05 6.81 -2.02
C ARG A 85 22.86 5.35 -1.57
N PRO A 86 23.17 5.04 -0.30
CA PRO A 86 22.75 3.77 0.29
C PRO A 86 21.23 3.61 0.16
N ARG A 87 20.78 2.39 -0.16
CA ARG A 87 19.37 2.03 -0.39
C ARG A 87 18.70 2.64 -1.63
N ALA A 88 19.42 3.38 -2.49
CA ALA A 88 18.85 3.85 -3.75
C ALA A 88 18.42 2.72 -4.69
N ILE A 89 18.97 1.51 -4.50
CA ILE A 89 18.51 0.32 -5.22
C ILE A 89 17.13 -0.14 -4.77
N ASN A 90 16.73 0.07 -3.51
CA ASN A 90 15.45 -0.39 -2.94
C ASN A 90 14.62 0.82 -2.53
N CYS A 91 14.51 1.81 -3.42
CA CYS A 91 13.75 3.03 -3.18
C CYS A 91 12.45 3.08 -3.98
N GLY A 92 12.12 2.02 -4.71
CA GLY A 92 10.88 1.91 -5.45
C GLY A 92 9.76 1.37 -4.58
N PHE A 93 8.55 1.83 -4.85
CA PHE A 93 7.31 1.27 -4.33
C PHE A 93 6.43 0.84 -5.50
N GLN A 94 5.69 -0.25 -5.31
CA GLN A 94 4.69 -0.70 -6.26
C GLN A 94 3.60 -1.50 -5.53
N MET A 95 2.33 -1.22 -5.82
CA MET A 95 1.21 -1.99 -5.30
C MET A 95 -0.04 -1.82 -6.15
N ALA A 96 -0.84 -2.87 -6.24
CA ALA A 96 -2.19 -2.81 -6.79
C ALA A 96 -3.18 -2.46 -5.67
N ILE A 97 -4.02 -1.44 -5.86
CA ILE A 97 -5.01 -1.00 -4.88
C ILE A 97 -6.43 -1.14 -5.41
N ASP A 98 -7.33 -1.58 -4.55
CA ASP A 98 -8.77 -1.61 -4.84
C ASP A 98 -9.39 -0.24 -4.57
N ILE A 99 -9.95 0.37 -5.62
CA ILE A 99 -10.59 1.69 -5.61
C ILE A 99 -12.12 1.60 -5.62
N SER A 100 -12.71 0.41 -5.52
CA SER A 100 -14.17 0.22 -5.53
C SER A 100 -14.90 0.94 -4.40
N GLY A 101 -14.23 1.18 -3.27
CA GLY A 101 -14.77 1.88 -2.10
C GLY A 101 -14.55 3.39 -2.07
N LEU A 102 -13.97 3.97 -3.13
CA LEU A 102 -13.76 5.41 -3.24
C LEU A 102 -15.04 6.13 -3.69
N SER A 103 -15.07 7.45 -3.46
CA SER A 103 -16.11 8.30 -4.00
C SER A 103 -15.93 8.50 -5.51
N THR A 104 -17.04 8.74 -6.23
CA THR A 104 -17.07 8.98 -7.69
C THR A 104 -15.95 9.91 -8.14
N GLU A 105 -15.74 11.00 -7.40
CA GLU A 105 -14.54 11.82 -7.51
C GLU A 105 -13.79 11.71 -6.18
N GLU A 106 -12.50 11.36 -6.24
CA GLU A 106 -11.67 11.19 -5.06
C GLU A 106 -10.29 11.82 -5.29
N GLU A 107 -9.75 12.45 -4.24
CA GLU A 107 -8.37 12.92 -4.21
C GLU A 107 -7.59 12.08 -3.19
N LEU A 108 -6.47 11.51 -3.65
CA LEU A 108 -5.54 10.74 -2.84
C LEU A 108 -4.23 11.50 -2.72
N LEU A 109 -3.60 11.45 -1.55
CA LEU A 109 -2.29 12.07 -1.29
C LEU A 109 -1.24 10.99 -1.08
N PHE A 110 -0.17 11.02 -1.87
CA PHE A 110 1.05 10.27 -1.63
C PHE A 110 1.91 11.03 -0.61
N GLN A 111 2.35 10.34 0.43
CA GLN A 111 3.32 10.85 1.39
C GLN A 111 4.40 9.82 1.70
N ALA A 112 5.63 10.28 1.85
CA ALA A 112 6.76 9.48 2.29
C ALA A 112 6.80 9.47 3.83
N VAL A 113 7.05 8.31 4.41
CA VAL A 113 7.23 8.15 5.86
C VAL A 113 8.72 8.00 6.16
N LEU A 114 9.23 8.85 7.05
CA LEU A 114 10.60 8.81 7.55
C LEU A 114 10.68 8.02 8.88
N PRO A 115 11.89 7.61 9.34
CA PRO A 115 12.06 6.78 10.53
C PRO A 115 11.62 7.45 11.85
N ASP A 116 11.55 8.78 11.86
CA ASP A 116 11.07 9.61 12.97
C ASP A 116 9.54 9.81 12.94
N GLU A 117 8.84 9.00 12.14
CA GLU A 117 7.40 9.10 11.85
C GLU A 117 6.99 10.42 11.17
N ASN A 118 7.95 11.22 10.70
CA ASN A 118 7.63 12.40 9.93
C ASN A 118 7.06 12.00 8.56
N ARG A 119 5.99 12.68 8.14
CA ARG A 119 5.33 12.44 6.85
C ARG A 119 5.57 13.61 5.94
N VAL A 120 6.11 13.32 4.75
CA VAL A 120 6.49 14.34 3.77
C VAL A 120 5.65 14.14 2.52
N PRO A 121 4.81 15.12 2.13
CA PRO A 121 3.94 14.97 0.98
C PRO A 121 4.75 14.89 -0.32
N MET A 122 4.33 14.00 -1.22
CA MET A 122 4.97 13.74 -2.51
C MET A 122 4.11 14.26 -3.66
N GLY A 123 2.80 14.01 -3.63
CA GLY A 123 1.93 14.38 -4.74
C GLY A 123 0.48 13.98 -4.52
N ARG A 124 -0.41 14.54 -5.32
CA ARG A 124 -1.85 14.29 -5.30
C ARG A 124 -2.27 13.57 -6.56
N LEU A 125 -3.24 12.68 -6.40
CA LEU A 125 -3.87 11.92 -7.45
C LEU A 125 -5.36 12.22 -7.40
N LYS A 126 -5.90 12.77 -8.48
CA LYS A 126 -7.34 12.95 -8.66
C LYS A 126 -7.84 11.88 -9.61
N LEU A 127 -8.89 11.19 -9.20
CA LEU A 127 -9.53 10.16 -10.01
C LEU A 127 -11.04 10.36 -10.04
N TRP A 128 -11.63 9.92 -11.14
CA TRP A 128 -13.06 9.82 -11.34
C TRP A 128 -13.42 8.38 -11.66
N HIS A 129 -14.58 7.90 -11.21
CA HIS A 129 -15.14 6.62 -11.65
C HIS A 129 -16.66 6.67 -11.76
N ASN A 130 -17.24 5.86 -12.65
CA ASN A 130 -18.66 5.91 -12.97
C ASN A 130 -19.60 5.22 -11.94
N GLY A 131 -19.09 4.91 -10.74
CA GLY A 131 -19.89 4.53 -9.56
C GLY A 131 -20.82 3.31 -9.64
N LYS A 132 -20.92 2.62 -10.78
CA LYS A 132 -21.75 1.41 -10.92
C LYS A 132 -20.85 0.18 -10.81
N ILE A 133 -20.57 -0.21 -9.58
CA ILE A 133 -20.09 -1.58 -9.33
C ILE A 133 -21.20 -2.50 -9.87
N PRO A 134 -20.94 -3.44 -10.81
CA PRO A 134 -21.87 -4.51 -11.06
C PRO A 134 -22.07 -5.19 -9.71
N ARG A 135 -23.26 -5.08 -9.11
CA ARG A 135 -23.66 -5.93 -7.99
C ARG A 135 -23.76 -7.36 -8.52
N THR A 136 -22.63 -7.99 -8.80
CA THR A 136 -22.50 -9.42 -8.64
C THR A 136 -22.02 -9.60 -7.21
N GLU A 137 -22.86 -10.21 -6.39
CA GLU A 137 -22.69 -10.53 -4.98
C GLU A 137 -21.40 -11.35 -4.66
N ALA A 138 -20.51 -11.55 -5.63
CA ALA A 138 -19.31 -12.38 -5.55
C ALA A 138 -18.09 -11.71 -4.89
N HIS A 139 -17.95 -10.38 -4.90
CA HIS A 139 -16.74 -9.72 -4.35
C HIS A 139 -16.74 -9.57 -2.83
N MET A 140 -17.91 -9.65 -2.18
CA MET A 140 -17.99 -9.74 -0.72
C MET A 140 -17.70 -11.18 -0.25
N GLY A 141 -17.82 -12.19 -1.12
CA GLY A 141 -17.47 -13.58 -0.79
C GLY A 141 -15.98 -13.88 -0.84
N LEU A 142 -15.24 -13.29 -1.79
CA LEU A 142 -13.81 -13.59 -1.99
C LEU A 142 -12.88 -12.91 -0.98
N THR A 143 -13.15 -11.65 -0.63
CA THR A 143 -12.34 -10.93 0.38
C THR A 143 -12.63 -11.43 1.80
N THR A 144 -13.88 -11.81 2.08
CA THR A 144 -14.28 -12.44 3.34
C THR A 144 -13.73 -13.86 3.44
N SER A 145 -13.82 -14.70 2.41
CA SER A 145 -13.26 -16.07 2.45
C SER A 145 -11.72 -16.10 2.54
N LEU A 146 -11.00 -15.20 1.87
CA LEU A 146 -9.54 -15.10 2.02
C LEU A 146 -9.15 -14.65 3.43
N ARG A 147 -9.89 -13.68 4.01
CA ARG A 147 -9.64 -13.19 5.37
C ARG A 147 -10.02 -14.22 6.43
N GLU A 148 -11.15 -14.91 6.26
CA GLU A 148 -11.61 -16.01 7.12
C GLU A 148 -10.67 -17.21 7.04
N GLY A 149 -10.18 -17.56 5.84
CA GLY A 149 -9.17 -18.61 5.66
C GLY A 149 -7.85 -18.28 6.36
N GLN A 150 -7.41 -17.02 6.30
CA GLN A 150 -6.21 -16.58 7.03
C GLN A 150 -6.43 -16.50 8.56
N LEU A 151 -7.63 -16.17 9.03
CA LEU A 151 -7.96 -16.17 10.45
C LEU A 151 -8.08 -17.60 11.00
N SER A 152 -8.70 -18.51 10.25
CA SER A 152 -8.85 -19.91 10.63
C SER A 152 -7.49 -20.61 10.73
N SER A 153 -6.61 -20.40 9.74
CA SER A 153 -5.25 -20.97 9.80
C SER A 153 -4.42 -20.41 10.96
N LYS A 154 -4.54 -19.11 11.28
CA LYS A 154 -3.90 -18.53 12.48
C LYS A 154 -4.46 -19.12 13.78
N LEU A 155 -5.77 -19.32 13.90
CA LEU A 155 -6.39 -19.90 15.09
C LEU A 155 -5.99 -21.35 15.31
N GLU A 156 -5.92 -22.16 14.25
CA GLU A 156 -5.43 -23.53 14.33
C GLU A 156 -3.97 -23.58 14.78
N GLN A 157 -3.12 -22.70 14.23
CA GLN A 157 -1.72 -22.64 14.62
C GLN A 157 -1.54 -22.28 16.10
N ILE A 158 -2.30 -21.28 16.59
CA ILE A 158 -2.29 -20.90 18.01
C ILE A 158 -2.74 -22.07 18.89
N LYS A 159 -3.75 -22.84 18.46
CA LYS A 159 -4.25 -23.99 19.21
C LYS A 159 -3.19 -25.10 19.29
N ILE A 160 -2.48 -25.37 18.19
CA ILE A 160 -1.39 -26.35 18.15
C ILE A 160 -0.26 -25.92 19.08
N ASP A 161 0.14 -24.65 19.04
CA ASP A 161 1.22 -24.14 19.88
C ASP A 161 0.84 -24.17 21.37
N LEU A 162 -0.43 -23.91 21.70
CA LEU A 162 -0.94 -24.01 23.06
C LEU A 162 -0.90 -25.45 23.60
N GLU A 163 -1.32 -26.44 22.80
CA GLU A 163 -1.26 -27.86 23.18
C GLU A 163 0.18 -28.36 23.35
N ARG A 164 1.09 -27.92 22.49
CA ARG A 164 2.53 -28.21 22.62
C ARG A 164 3.09 -27.63 23.91
N SER A 165 2.77 -26.38 24.23
CA SER A 165 3.19 -25.73 25.47
C SER A 165 2.63 -26.47 26.69
N ARG A 166 1.35 -26.87 26.66
CA ARG A 166 0.73 -27.66 27.73
C ARG A 166 1.41 -29.01 27.93
N THR A 167 1.69 -29.72 26.85
CA THR A 167 2.40 -31.01 26.90
C THR A 167 3.83 -30.86 27.43
N PHE A 168 4.51 -29.79 27.04
CA PHE A 168 5.84 -29.46 27.54
C PHE A 168 5.81 -29.21 29.06
N LEU A 169 4.86 -28.41 29.54
CA LEU A 169 4.69 -28.15 30.97
C LEU A 169 4.38 -29.43 31.76
N GLN A 170 3.56 -30.33 31.21
CA GLN A 170 3.29 -31.63 31.85
C GLN A 170 4.54 -32.50 31.95
N ARG A 171 5.39 -32.53 30.91
CA ARG A 171 6.67 -33.25 30.95
C ARG A 171 7.61 -32.67 31.99
N VAL A 172 7.79 -31.35 31.99
CA VAL A 172 8.63 -30.66 32.98
C VAL A 172 8.13 -30.96 34.40
N GLN A 173 6.82 -30.90 34.64
CA GLN A 173 6.25 -31.26 35.94
C GLN A 173 6.47 -32.73 36.33
N SER A 174 6.47 -33.65 35.37
CA SER A 174 6.76 -35.08 35.62
C SER A 174 8.24 -35.39 35.84
N GLU A 175 9.15 -34.54 35.36
CA GLU A 175 10.60 -34.68 35.57
C GLU A 175 11.07 -34.02 36.88
N LEU A 176 10.26 -33.12 37.45
CA LEU A 176 10.51 -32.40 38.70
C LEU A 176 9.82 -33.03 39.94
N GLY A 177 9.14 -34.17 39.78
CA GLY A 177 8.54 -34.96 40.86
C GLY A 177 9.16 -36.34 40.97
#